data_AF-A0A830CH16-F1
#
_entry.id   AF-A0A830CH16-F1
#
_cell.length_a   1.000
_cell.length_b   1.000
_cell.length_c   1.000
_cell.angle_alpha   90.00
_cell.angle_beta   90.00
_cell.angle_gamma   90.00
#
_symmetry.space_group_name_H-M   'P 1'
#
loop_
_entity.id
_entity.type
_entity.pdbx_description
1 polymer ?
#
loop_
_entity_poly.entity_id
_entity_poly.type
_entity_poly.pdbx_seq_one_letter_code
_entity_poly.pdbx_strand_id
1 'polypeptide(L)'
;MCPQLDQLVASITSQQFKEAPVSAPATIRLFFHDCFVEGCDGLVLISSSPGNKELAEKDAEDNKELAVEAFESVNKAKALVESKCPGVVSCADILAIAARDFVHLAGGPYYQVKKGRWDGKISMASRVQSNLPRSNATVDELLKLFKSKGLTLEDLVVLSGAHTIGFAHCKQFVSRLYNYNGTRQPDPSIDPRLLRPSECRAHVLAGTVTSWRHLM
;
A
#
# COMPACT_ATOMS: atom_id res chain seq x y z
N MET A 1 -24.30 11.06 -11.91
CA MET A 1 -23.03 11.24 -12.64
C MET A 1 -22.26 12.40 -12.01
N CYS A 2 -20.93 12.32 -11.84
CA CYS A 2 -20.10 13.35 -11.21
C CYS A 2 -19.04 13.89 -12.18
N PRO A 3 -19.35 14.93 -12.99
CA PRO A 3 -18.45 15.38 -14.06
C PRO A 3 -17.09 15.91 -13.57
N GLN A 4 -17.04 16.46 -12.37
CA GLN A 4 -15.84 17.06 -11.78
C GLN A 4 -15.01 16.08 -10.96
N LEU A 5 -15.29 14.77 -11.00
CA LEU A 5 -14.68 13.78 -10.12
C LEU A 5 -13.14 13.84 -10.12
N ASP A 6 -12.49 13.76 -11.28
CA ASP A 6 -11.03 13.80 -11.36
C ASP A 6 -10.46 15.10 -10.78
N GLN A 7 -11.12 16.24 -11.04
CA GLN A 7 -10.67 17.54 -10.52
C GLN A 7 -10.79 17.62 -8.99
N LEU A 8 -11.88 17.09 -8.43
CA LEU A 8 -12.11 17.07 -6.98
C LEU A 8 -11.06 16.20 -6.28
N VAL A 9 -10.81 14.98 -6.78
CA VAL A 9 -9.80 14.09 -6.20
C VAL A 9 -8.39 14.69 -6.37
N ALA A 10 -8.07 15.22 -7.56
CA ALA A 10 -6.78 15.86 -7.83
C ALA A 10 -6.49 17.06 -6.91
N SER A 11 -7.52 17.82 -6.53
CA SER A 11 -7.36 18.95 -5.60
C SER A 11 -6.91 18.48 -4.21
N ILE A 12 -7.47 17.37 -3.72
CA ILE A 12 -7.11 16.78 -2.43
C ILE A 12 -5.74 16.13 -2.50
N THR A 13 -5.47 15.32 -3.51
CA THR A 13 -4.17 14.63 -3.63
C THR A 13 -3.02 15.61 -3.82
N SER A 14 -3.22 16.70 -4.58
CA SER A 14 -2.22 17.75 -4.74
C SER A 14 -1.93 18.49 -3.44
N GLN A 15 -2.95 18.78 -2.63
CA GLN A 15 -2.76 19.39 -1.32
C GLN A 15 -2.05 18.44 -0.37
N GLN A 16 -2.55 17.21 -0.27
CA GLN A 16 -2.00 16.18 0.61
C GLN A 16 -0.54 15.87 0.26
N PHE A 17 -0.18 15.82 -1.03
CA PHE A 17 1.21 15.57 -1.44
C PHE A 17 2.17 16.68 -1.00
N LYS A 18 1.71 17.94 -0.95
CA LYS A 18 2.51 19.07 -0.45
C LYS A 18 2.71 19.01 1.06
N GLU A 19 1.68 18.61 1.80
CA GLU A 19 1.70 18.56 3.28
C GLU A 19 2.40 17.31 3.80
N ALA A 20 2.14 16.17 3.16
CA ALA A 20 2.63 14.85 3.54
C ALA A 20 2.99 14.03 2.28
N PRO A 21 4.20 14.21 1.71
CA PRO A 21 4.63 13.49 0.51
C PRO A 21 4.56 11.96 0.62
N VAL A 22 4.65 11.42 1.85
CA VAL A 22 4.47 9.98 2.15
C VAL A 22 3.10 9.44 1.71
N SER A 23 2.09 10.31 1.55
CA SER A 23 0.78 9.94 1.02
C SER A 23 0.86 9.27 -0.35
N ALA A 24 1.82 9.64 -1.18
CA ALA A 24 1.96 9.05 -2.50
C ALA A 24 2.28 7.55 -2.48
N PRO A 25 3.45 7.11 -1.96
CA PRO A 25 3.74 5.68 -1.87
C PRO A 25 2.72 4.93 -1.00
N ALA A 26 2.17 5.58 0.04
CA ALA A 26 1.19 4.97 0.92
C ALA A 26 -0.14 4.64 0.20
N THR A 27 -0.71 5.58 -0.56
CA THR A 27 -1.96 5.36 -1.31
C THR A 27 -1.77 4.40 -2.47
N ILE A 28 -0.62 4.44 -3.16
CA ILE A 28 -0.29 3.46 -4.22
C ILE A 28 -0.26 2.04 -3.63
N ARG A 29 0.39 1.87 -2.48
CA ARG A 29 0.41 0.58 -1.75
C ARG A 29 -1.00 0.19 -1.30
N LEU A 30 -1.79 1.10 -0.75
CA LEU A 30 -3.17 0.82 -0.34
C LEU A 30 -4.02 0.33 -1.51
N PHE A 31 -3.88 0.93 -2.69
CA PHE A 31 -4.59 0.49 -3.91
C PHE A 31 -4.14 -0.90 -4.37
N PHE A 32 -2.85 -1.21 -4.31
CA PHE A 32 -2.35 -2.56 -4.57
C PHE A 32 -2.97 -3.59 -3.60
N HIS A 33 -3.00 -3.26 -2.30
CA HIS A 33 -3.56 -4.12 -1.26
C HIS A 33 -5.08 -4.35 -1.45
N ASP A 34 -5.84 -3.31 -1.83
CA ASP A 34 -7.25 -3.43 -2.20
C ASP A 34 -7.44 -4.45 -3.32
N CYS A 35 -6.78 -4.20 -4.46
CA CYS A 35 -6.94 -5.02 -5.66
C CYS A 35 -6.51 -6.49 -5.49
N PHE A 36 -5.58 -6.79 -4.58
CA PHE A 36 -5.05 -8.14 -4.44
C PHE A 36 -5.89 -9.04 -3.53
N VAL A 37 -6.64 -8.54 -2.56
CA VAL A 37 -7.32 -9.41 -1.58
C VAL A 37 -8.61 -10.00 -2.15
N GLU A 38 -9.48 -9.20 -2.77
CA GLU A 38 -10.70 -9.68 -3.46
C GLU A 38 -11.07 -8.88 -4.72
N GLY A 39 -10.12 -8.09 -5.23
CA GLY A 39 -10.35 -7.15 -6.32
C GLY A 39 -10.47 -5.73 -5.80
N CYS A 40 -10.48 -4.74 -6.71
CA CYS A 40 -10.44 -3.34 -6.32
C CYS A 40 -11.87 -2.87 -5.93
N ASP A 41 -12.27 -3.12 -4.69
CA ASP A 41 -13.64 -2.89 -4.20
C ASP A 41 -13.69 -2.09 -2.90
N GLY A 42 -12.57 -1.51 -2.45
CA GLY A 42 -12.51 -0.65 -1.28
C GLY A 42 -12.66 -1.39 0.06
N LEU A 43 -12.65 -2.73 0.09
CA LEU A 43 -12.77 -3.50 1.34
C LEU A 43 -11.63 -3.25 2.32
N VAL A 44 -10.45 -2.89 1.82
CA VAL A 44 -9.30 -2.52 2.65
C VAL A 44 -9.54 -1.25 3.48
N LEU A 45 -10.51 -0.41 3.09
CA LEU A 45 -10.85 0.84 3.76
C LEU A 45 -11.76 0.64 4.97
N ILE A 46 -12.41 -0.53 5.07
CA ILE A 46 -13.36 -0.85 6.14
C ILE A 46 -12.57 -1.10 7.44
N SER A 47 -13.05 -0.48 8.53
CA SER A 47 -12.50 -0.71 9.87
C SER A 47 -13.33 -1.76 10.62
N SER A 48 -12.68 -2.55 11.48
CA SER A 48 -13.39 -3.50 12.34
C SER A 48 -14.39 -2.82 13.27
N SER A 49 -15.55 -3.44 13.44
CA SER A 49 -16.55 -3.00 14.42
C SER A 49 -16.20 -3.51 15.82
N PRO A 50 -16.24 -2.67 16.88
CA PRO A 50 -16.01 -3.11 18.24
C PRO A 50 -16.90 -4.29 18.63
N GLY A 51 -16.30 -5.34 19.21
CA GLY A 51 -17.01 -6.54 19.65
C GLY A 51 -17.32 -7.58 18.56
N ASN A 52 -16.99 -7.31 17.30
CA ASN A 52 -17.06 -8.33 16.25
C ASN A 52 -15.89 -9.33 16.38
N LYS A 53 -16.14 -10.61 16.11
CA LYS A 53 -15.12 -11.66 16.13
C LYS A 53 -14.32 -11.71 14.83
N GLU A 54 -14.93 -11.34 13.71
CA GLU A 54 -14.24 -11.23 12.42
C GLU A 54 -13.64 -9.82 12.30
N LEU A 55 -12.33 -9.77 12.10
CA LEU A 55 -11.59 -8.54 11.86
C LEU A 55 -11.64 -8.16 10.38
N ALA A 56 -11.67 -6.87 10.07
CA ALA A 56 -11.56 -6.35 8.71
C ALA A 56 -10.13 -6.53 8.15
N GLU A 57 -9.99 -6.45 6.83
CA GLU A 57 -8.69 -6.52 6.14
C GLU A 57 -7.66 -5.55 6.73
N LYS A 58 -8.10 -4.36 7.13
CA LYS A 58 -7.24 -3.32 7.72
C LYS A 58 -6.46 -3.80 8.96
N ASP A 59 -7.01 -4.76 9.70
CA ASP A 59 -6.41 -5.30 10.93
C ASP A 59 -5.55 -6.55 10.68
N ALA A 60 -5.46 -7.04 9.44
CA ALA A 60 -4.57 -8.14 9.07
C ALA A 60 -3.10 -7.75 9.27
N GLU A 61 -2.25 -8.71 9.62
CA GLU A 61 -0.84 -8.45 9.94
C GLU A 61 -0.09 -7.70 8.83
N ASP A 62 -0.34 -8.04 7.56
CA ASP A 62 0.28 -7.41 6.40
C ASP A 62 -0.22 -5.98 6.13
N ASN A 63 -1.36 -5.60 6.74
CA ASN A 63 -2.04 -4.30 6.58
C ASN A 63 -1.84 -3.36 7.78
N LYS A 64 -1.43 -3.85 8.95
CA LYS A 64 -1.21 -3.04 10.17
C LYS A 64 -0.21 -1.90 9.99
N GLU A 65 0.73 -2.05 9.05
CA GLU A 65 1.76 -1.08 8.72
C GLU A 65 1.40 -0.20 7.52
N LEU A 66 0.16 -0.26 7.02
CA LEU A 66 -0.30 0.70 6.02
C LEU A 66 -0.39 2.09 6.67
N ALA A 67 0.24 3.07 6.04
CA ALA A 67 0.33 4.42 6.61
C ALA A 67 -1.04 5.11 6.64
N VAL A 68 -1.29 5.89 7.70
CA VAL A 68 -2.57 6.55 7.93
C VAL A 68 -2.93 7.54 6.82
N GLU A 69 -1.90 8.16 6.24
CA GLU A 69 -2.01 9.13 5.14
C GLU A 69 -2.67 8.54 3.89
N ALA A 70 -2.54 7.22 3.68
CA ALA A 70 -3.23 6.55 2.58
C ALA A 70 -4.75 6.60 2.76
N PHE A 71 -5.22 6.31 3.98
CA PHE A 71 -6.65 6.34 4.33
C PHE A 71 -7.17 7.77 4.39
N GLU A 72 -6.39 8.72 4.91
CA GLU A 72 -6.76 10.13 4.92
C GLU A 72 -6.98 10.69 3.50
N SER A 73 -6.10 10.32 2.56
CA SER A 73 -6.22 10.75 1.17
C SER A 73 -7.57 10.35 0.57
N VAL A 74 -8.00 9.11 0.81
CA VAL A 74 -9.30 8.61 0.36
C VAL A 74 -10.45 9.27 1.11
N ASN A 75 -10.36 9.39 2.43
CA ASN A 75 -11.43 9.96 3.26
C ASN A 75 -11.68 11.45 2.95
N LYS A 76 -10.63 12.26 2.81
CA LYS A 76 -10.72 13.68 2.44
C LYS A 76 -11.30 13.85 1.03
N ALA A 77 -10.83 13.04 0.07
CA ALA A 77 -11.36 13.04 -1.29
C ALA A 77 -12.84 12.62 -1.33
N LYS A 78 -13.21 11.56 -0.60
CA LYS A 78 -14.58 11.10 -0.48
C LYS A 78 -15.50 12.16 0.12
N ALA A 79 -15.09 12.81 1.20
CA ALA A 79 -15.88 13.89 1.82
C ALA A 79 -16.14 15.05 0.83
N LEU A 80 -15.11 15.48 0.10
CA LEU A 80 -15.27 16.52 -0.91
C LEU A 80 -16.18 16.08 -2.06
N VAL A 81 -15.98 14.87 -2.58
CA VAL A 81 -16.79 14.30 -3.67
C VAL A 81 -18.26 14.17 -3.23
N GLU A 82 -18.54 13.66 -2.04
CA GLU A 82 -19.91 13.54 -1.51
C GLU A 82 -20.58 14.90 -1.33
N SER A 83 -19.84 15.96 -1.00
CA SER A 83 -20.40 17.32 -0.91
C SER A 83 -20.87 17.88 -2.26
N LYS A 84 -20.40 17.32 -3.38
CA LYS A 84 -20.74 17.75 -4.75
C LYS A 84 -21.60 16.74 -5.49
N CYS A 85 -21.41 15.46 -5.22
CA CYS A 85 -21.98 14.33 -5.93
C CYS A 85 -22.44 13.23 -4.95
N PRO A 86 -23.47 13.49 -4.11
CA PRO A 86 -23.85 12.59 -3.03
C PRO A 86 -24.26 11.19 -3.53
N GLY A 87 -23.66 10.14 -2.97
CA GLY A 87 -24.01 8.75 -3.23
C GLY A 87 -23.70 8.26 -4.64
N VAL A 88 -22.88 8.97 -5.41
CA VAL A 88 -22.62 8.64 -6.84
C VAL A 88 -21.32 7.86 -7.04
N VAL A 89 -20.27 8.18 -6.29
CA VAL A 89 -18.91 7.71 -6.59
C VAL A 89 -18.45 6.76 -5.49
N SER A 90 -17.99 5.57 -5.86
CA SER A 90 -17.48 4.58 -4.91
C SER A 90 -16.15 5.01 -4.27
N CYS A 91 -15.91 4.53 -3.05
CA CYS A 91 -14.60 4.66 -2.41
C CYS A 91 -13.51 3.95 -3.23
N ALA A 92 -13.83 2.80 -3.83
CA ALA A 92 -12.94 2.06 -4.72
C ALA A 92 -12.45 2.89 -5.93
N ASP A 93 -13.35 3.63 -6.59
CA ASP A 93 -12.93 4.51 -7.69
C ASP A 93 -12.12 5.72 -7.20
N ILE A 94 -12.45 6.28 -6.03
CA ILE A 94 -11.65 7.37 -5.44
C ILE A 94 -10.24 6.90 -5.12
N LEU A 95 -10.08 5.70 -4.54
CA LEU A 95 -8.77 5.11 -4.27
C LEU A 95 -7.96 4.89 -5.56
N ALA A 96 -8.60 4.35 -6.61
CA ALA A 96 -7.95 4.15 -7.90
C ALA A 96 -7.49 5.46 -8.56
N ILE A 97 -8.32 6.51 -8.50
CA ILE A 97 -7.99 7.84 -9.03
C ILE A 97 -6.88 8.48 -8.19
N ALA A 98 -6.96 8.40 -6.87
CA ALA A 98 -5.95 8.96 -5.97
C ALA A 98 -4.58 8.31 -6.18
N ALA A 99 -4.53 6.98 -6.33
CA ALA A 99 -3.29 6.28 -6.65
C ALA A 99 -2.66 6.78 -7.95
N ARG A 100 -3.46 6.98 -9.01
CA ARG A 100 -2.98 7.58 -10.29
C ARG A 100 -2.45 8.99 -10.08
N ASP A 101 -3.19 9.84 -9.38
CA ASP A 101 -2.78 11.22 -9.14
C ASP A 101 -1.44 11.26 -8.38
N PHE A 102 -1.25 10.39 -7.40
CA PHE A 102 0.02 10.30 -6.66
C PHE A 102 1.17 9.73 -7.49
N VAL A 103 0.93 8.78 -8.39
CA VAL A 103 1.94 8.35 -9.38
C VAL A 103 2.40 9.57 -10.19
N HIS A 104 1.45 10.38 -10.69
CA HIS A 104 1.77 11.55 -11.48
C HIS A 104 2.51 12.63 -10.67
N LEU A 105 2.04 12.94 -9.46
CA LEU A 105 2.66 13.93 -8.56
C LEU A 105 4.07 13.53 -8.13
N ALA A 106 4.35 12.23 -8.02
CA ALA A 106 5.68 11.69 -7.73
C ALA A 106 6.62 11.68 -8.96
N GLY A 107 6.19 12.24 -10.10
CA GLY A 107 6.97 12.32 -11.34
C GLY A 107 6.76 11.16 -12.32
N GLY A 108 5.80 10.28 -12.03
CA GLY A 108 5.41 9.18 -12.92
C GLY A 108 4.45 9.60 -14.04
N PRO A 109 4.07 8.66 -14.91
CA PRO A 109 3.17 8.92 -16.02
C PRO A 109 1.75 9.24 -15.52
N TYR A 110 1.08 10.14 -16.24
CA TYR A 110 -0.37 10.28 -16.11
C TYR A 110 -1.06 9.26 -17.02
N TYR A 111 -2.03 8.54 -16.49
CA TYR A 111 -2.86 7.60 -17.25
C TYR A 111 -4.34 7.77 -16.92
N GLN A 112 -5.21 7.37 -17.84
CA GLN A 112 -6.64 7.38 -17.62
C GLN A 112 -7.06 6.20 -16.74
N VAL A 113 -7.81 6.48 -15.68
CA VAL A 113 -8.34 5.45 -14.78
C VAL A 113 -9.71 5.02 -15.28
N LYS A 114 -9.88 3.73 -15.59
CA LYS A 114 -11.20 3.13 -15.81
C LYS A 114 -12.00 3.22 -14.50
N LYS A 115 -13.23 3.73 -14.56
CA LYS A 115 -14.14 3.94 -13.42
C LYS A 115 -15.33 2.97 -13.50
N GLY A 116 -16.16 2.95 -12.47
CA GLY A 116 -17.34 2.10 -12.34
C GLY A 116 -17.17 0.94 -11.36
N ARG A 117 -16.16 0.99 -10.47
CA ARG A 117 -16.03 0.00 -9.37
C ARG A 117 -17.14 0.21 -8.35
N TRP A 118 -17.56 -0.87 -7.70
CA TRP A 118 -18.51 -0.84 -6.60
C TRP A 118 -17.78 -1.09 -5.28
N ASP A 119 -18.29 -0.51 -4.20
CA ASP A 119 -17.76 -0.77 -2.87
C ASP A 119 -18.25 -2.13 -2.37
N GLY A 120 -17.30 -2.99 -1.99
CA GLY A 120 -17.56 -4.26 -1.33
C GLY A 120 -18.16 -4.07 0.07
N LYS A 121 -18.72 -5.14 0.64
CA LYS A 121 -19.44 -5.09 1.93
C LYS A 121 -18.86 -5.97 3.03
N ILE A 122 -17.99 -6.93 2.69
CA ILE A 122 -17.49 -7.95 3.60
C ILE A 122 -15.97 -7.92 3.58
N SER A 123 -15.37 -7.24 4.56
CA SER A 123 -13.92 -7.16 4.72
C SER A 123 -13.48 -8.17 5.78
N MET A 124 -12.51 -9.05 5.44
CA MET A 124 -12.07 -10.13 6.32
C MET A 124 -10.53 -10.23 6.36
N ALA A 125 -9.94 -10.04 7.54
CA ALA A 125 -8.49 -10.15 7.77
C ALA A 125 -7.94 -11.51 7.32
N SER A 126 -8.74 -12.56 7.48
CA SER A 126 -8.40 -13.94 7.10
C SER A 126 -8.14 -14.11 5.60
N ARG A 127 -8.62 -13.19 4.74
CA ARG A 127 -8.41 -13.22 3.29
C ARG A 127 -7.11 -12.56 2.84
N VAL A 128 -6.45 -11.78 3.70
CA VAL A 128 -5.30 -10.95 3.30
C VAL A 128 -4.05 -11.80 3.06
N GLN A 129 -3.69 -12.65 4.03
CA GLN A 129 -2.38 -13.32 4.07
C GLN A 129 -2.09 -14.20 2.84
N SER A 130 -3.11 -14.88 2.29
CA SER A 130 -2.94 -15.77 1.12
C SER A 130 -2.94 -15.01 -0.20
N ASN A 131 -3.27 -13.72 -0.18
CA ASN A 131 -3.50 -12.90 -1.36
C ASN A 131 -2.46 -11.79 -1.55
N LEU A 132 -1.61 -11.52 -0.56
CA LEU A 132 -0.54 -10.52 -0.67
C LEU A 132 0.85 -11.16 -0.82
N PRO A 133 1.74 -10.55 -1.62
CA PRO A 133 3.12 -11.00 -1.70
C PRO A 133 3.85 -10.69 -0.40
N ARG A 134 4.71 -11.61 0.03
CA ARG A 134 5.60 -11.41 1.18
C ARG A 134 6.95 -10.92 0.73
N SER A 135 7.61 -10.14 1.58
CA SER A 135 8.97 -9.62 1.36
C SER A 135 10.05 -10.71 1.20
N ASN A 136 9.78 -11.92 1.70
CA ASN A 136 10.66 -13.08 1.57
C ASN A 136 10.17 -14.13 0.54
N ALA A 137 9.17 -13.81 -0.27
CA ALA A 137 8.69 -14.71 -1.31
C ALA A 137 9.74 -14.89 -2.43
N THR A 138 9.82 -16.11 -2.95
CA THR A 138 10.60 -16.43 -4.14
C THR A 138 9.94 -15.85 -5.40
N VAL A 139 10.71 -15.72 -6.49
CA VAL A 139 10.18 -15.23 -7.77
C VAL A 139 9.04 -16.13 -8.28
N ASP A 140 9.14 -17.46 -8.09
CA ASP A 140 8.10 -18.40 -8.51
C ASP A 140 6.80 -18.23 -7.70
N GLU A 141 6.90 -17.94 -6.40
CA GLU A 141 5.74 -17.63 -5.56
C GLU A 141 5.08 -16.32 -5.98
N LEU A 142 5.87 -15.28 -6.27
CA LEU A 142 5.37 -14.00 -6.78
C LEU A 142 4.66 -14.19 -8.13
N LEU A 143 5.25 -14.94 -9.06
CA LEU A 143 4.65 -15.24 -10.36
C LEU A 143 3.34 -16.00 -10.23
N LYS A 144 3.29 -17.02 -9.35
CA LYS A 144 2.06 -17.77 -9.09
C LYS A 144 0.96 -16.87 -8.54
N LEU A 145 1.29 -15.98 -7.60
CA LEU A 145 0.33 -15.05 -7.02
C LEU A 145 -0.18 -14.05 -8.06
N PHE A 146 0.71 -13.38 -8.80
CA PHE A 146 0.31 -12.42 -9.84
C PHE A 146 -0.55 -13.08 -10.93
N LYS A 147 -0.17 -14.28 -11.37
CA LYS A 147 -0.97 -15.07 -12.32
C LYS A 147 -2.36 -15.40 -11.78
N SER A 148 -2.51 -15.65 -10.47
CA SER A 148 -3.82 -15.87 -9.86
C SER A 148 -4.73 -14.62 -9.91
N LYS A 149 -4.14 -13.44 -10.11
CA LYS A 149 -4.83 -12.15 -10.29
C LYS A 149 -4.98 -11.76 -11.77
N GLY A 150 -4.65 -12.66 -12.70
CA GLY A 150 -4.68 -12.39 -14.13
C GLY A 150 -3.54 -11.49 -14.62
N LEU A 151 -2.49 -11.31 -13.82
CA LEU A 151 -1.32 -10.50 -14.15
C LEU A 151 -0.17 -11.38 -14.66
N THR A 152 0.57 -10.85 -15.62
CA THR A 152 1.69 -11.51 -16.31
C THR A 152 3.02 -11.32 -15.56
N LEU A 153 4.08 -11.99 -16.05
CA LEU A 153 5.45 -11.72 -15.61
C LEU A 153 5.83 -10.25 -15.85
N GLU A 154 5.42 -9.68 -16.98
CA GLU A 154 5.69 -8.27 -17.31
C GLU A 154 5.00 -7.35 -16.30
N ASP A 155 3.75 -7.64 -15.93
CA ASP A 155 3.03 -6.89 -14.90
C ASP A 155 3.72 -6.98 -13.53
N LEU A 156 4.27 -8.15 -13.16
CA LEU A 156 5.06 -8.28 -11.93
C LEU A 156 6.27 -7.34 -11.95
N VAL A 157 7.02 -7.31 -13.05
CA VAL A 157 8.22 -6.45 -13.18
C VAL A 157 7.83 -4.98 -13.17
N VAL A 158 6.81 -4.59 -13.95
CA VAL A 158 6.35 -3.20 -14.06
C VAL A 158 5.80 -2.69 -12.72
N LEU A 159 4.93 -3.48 -12.06
CA LEU A 159 4.33 -3.07 -10.78
C LEU A 159 5.34 -3.09 -9.62
N SER A 160 6.37 -3.93 -9.68
CA SER A 160 7.49 -3.86 -8.72
C SER A 160 8.24 -2.53 -8.78
N GLY A 161 8.15 -1.80 -9.90
CA GLY A 161 8.67 -0.45 -10.05
C GLY A 161 8.06 0.56 -9.06
N ALA A 162 6.90 0.27 -8.46
CA ALA A 162 6.32 1.09 -7.40
C ALA A 162 7.24 1.24 -6.18
N HIS A 163 8.18 0.30 -5.97
CA HIS A 163 9.21 0.39 -4.93
C HIS A 163 10.29 1.46 -5.20
N THR A 164 10.19 2.22 -6.29
CA THR A 164 11.07 3.39 -6.55
C THR A 164 10.82 4.55 -5.58
N ILE A 165 9.68 4.56 -4.89
CA ILE A 165 9.33 5.54 -3.86
C ILE A 165 8.81 4.83 -2.61
N GLY A 166 8.84 5.54 -1.48
CA GLY A 166 8.33 5.04 -0.21
C GLY A 166 9.40 4.42 0.68
N PHE A 167 8.93 3.69 1.67
CA PHE A 167 9.75 3.16 2.77
C PHE A 167 9.33 1.74 3.12
N ALA A 168 10.24 0.97 3.68
CA ALA A 168 9.98 -0.37 4.21
C ALA A 168 10.41 -0.43 5.68
N HIS A 169 9.60 -1.10 6.50
CA HIS A 169 9.97 -1.37 7.89
C HIS A 169 11.11 -2.39 7.95
N CYS A 170 12.07 -2.20 8.87
CA CYS A 170 13.24 -3.08 9.01
C CYS A 170 12.87 -4.57 9.12
N LYS A 171 11.75 -4.90 9.79
CA LYS A 171 11.28 -6.28 9.95
C LYS A 171 11.10 -7.03 8.62
N GLN A 172 10.88 -6.31 7.52
CA GLN A 172 10.65 -6.87 6.19
C GLN A 172 11.94 -7.38 5.51
N PHE A 173 13.12 -6.89 5.90
CA PHE A 173 14.38 -7.25 5.21
C PHE A 173 15.56 -7.52 6.16
N VAL A 174 15.39 -7.33 7.48
CA VAL A 174 16.43 -7.52 8.49
C VAL A 174 17.04 -8.93 8.47
N SER A 175 16.25 -9.95 8.12
CA SER A 175 16.76 -11.33 7.98
C SER A 175 17.82 -11.43 6.89
N ARG A 176 17.68 -10.70 5.78
CA ARG A 176 18.68 -10.67 4.70
C ARG A 176 19.96 -9.93 5.10
N LEU A 177 19.93 -9.09 6.14
CA LEU A 177 21.11 -8.37 6.60
C LEU A 177 21.97 -9.17 7.58
N TYR A 178 21.35 -10.04 8.40
CA TYR A 178 22.03 -10.65 9.55
C TYR A 178 21.89 -12.17 9.67
N ASN A 179 20.86 -12.78 9.07
CA ASN A 179 20.61 -14.22 9.19
C ASN A 179 19.89 -14.77 7.97
N TYR A 180 20.51 -14.61 6.80
CA TYR A 180 19.92 -15.05 5.54
C TYR A 180 19.83 -16.57 5.52
N ASN A 181 18.63 -17.12 5.33
CA ASN A 181 18.35 -18.56 5.32
C ASN A 181 18.97 -19.33 6.51
N GLY A 182 19.02 -18.72 7.70
CA GLY A 182 19.55 -19.37 8.90
C GLY A 182 21.07 -19.47 8.98
N THR A 183 21.81 -18.87 8.04
CA THR A 183 23.28 -18.97 7.95
C THR A 183 24.02 -18.10 8.97
N ARG A 184 23.32 -17.21 9.69
CA ARG A 184 23.91 -16.13 10.50
C ARG A 184 24.86 -15.22 9.70
N GLN A 185 24.69 -15.17 8.39
CA GLN A 185 25.42 -14.31 7.47
C GLN A 185 24.44 -13.43 6.69
N PRO A 186 24.90 -12.29 6.16
CA PRO A 186 24.12 -11.51 5.21
C PRO A 186 23.82 -12.28 3.93
N ASP A 187 22.76 -11.88 3.24
CA ASP A 187 22.44 -12.37 1.92
C ASP A 187 23.55 -11.98 0.93
N PRO A 188 24.18 -12.95 0.24
CA PRO A 188 25.30 -12.69 -0.66
C PRO A 188 24.92 -11.86 -1.90
N SER A 189 23.63 -11.73 -2.21
CA SER A 189 23.13 -10.89 -3.30
C SER A 189 22.97 -9.41 -2.93
N ILE A 190 23.10 -9.05 -1.65
CA ILE A 190 23.06 -7.65 -1.22
C ILE A 190 24.44 -7.03 -1.42
N ASP A 191 24.46 -5.85 -2.05
CA ASP A 191 25.68 -5.05 -2.15
C ASP A 191 26.27 -4.81 -0.75
N PRO A 192 27.54 -5.18 -0.49
CA PRO A 192 28.16 -5.03 0.82
C PRO A 192 28.11 -3.60 1.38
N ARG A 193 28.02 -2.57 0.53
CA ARG A 193 27.87 -1.17 0.94
C ARG A 193 26.56 -0.91 1.67
N LEU A 194 25.51 -1.68 1.35
CA LEU A 194 24.17 -1.59 1.95
C LEU A 194 24.02 -2.42 3.23
N LEU A 195 25.00 -3.26 3.59
CA LEU A 195 24.97 -4.10 4.80
C LEU A 195 25.23 -3.33 6.11
N ARG A 196 25.44 -2.01 6.02
CA ARG A 196 25.68 -1.14 7.19
C ARG A 196 24.55 -0.15 7.46
N PRO A 197 23.26 -0.53 7.49
CA PRO A 197 22.24 0.37 7.99
C PRO A 197 22.35 0.36 9.51
N SER A 198 23.04 1.35 10.07
CA SER A 198 22.98 1.68 11.51
C SER A 198 21.54 1.77 12.01
N GLU A 199 20.61 2.11 11.13
CA GLU A 199 19.19 2.34 11.37
C GLU A 199 18.39 1.09 11.76
N CYS A 200 18.68 -0.08 11.17
CA CYS A 200 17.96 -1.33 11.50
C CYS A 200 18.59 -2.12 12.66
N ARG A 201 19.69 -1.62 13.24
CA ARG A 201 20.47 -2.30 14.28
C ARG A 201 19.70 -2.42 15.61
N ALA A 202 18.79 -1.47 15.89
CA ALA A 202 17.94 -1.50 17.08
C ALA A 202 16.91 -2.64 17.08
N HIS A 203 16.37 -3.04 15.91
CA HIS A 203 15.41 -4.15 15.81
C HIS A 203 16.03 -5.52 16.14
N VAL A 204 17.35 -5.66 15.96
CA VAL A 204 18.07 -6.91 16.29
C VAL A 204 18.34 -7.01 17.79
N LEU A 205 18.46 -5.88 18.50
CA LEU A 205 18.84 -5.83 19.91
C LEU A 205 17.66 -5.64 20.87
N ALA A 206 16.53 -5.11 20.39
CA ALA A 206 15.35 -4.87 21.21
C ALA A 206 14.10 -5.22 20.39
N GLY A 207 13.34 -6.22 20.82
CA GLY A 207 12.01 -6.52 20.28
C GLY A 207 10.96 -5.45 20.62
N THR A 208 11.30 -4.16 20.57
CA THR A 208 10.43 -3.04 20.91
C THR A 208 10.65 -1.84 20.00
N VAL A 209 9.54 -1.30 19.51
CA VAL A 209 9.44 -0.03 18.78
C VAL A 209 9.95 1.10 19.69
N THR A 210 10.80 1.99 19.18
CA THR A 210 10.98 3.31 19.80
C THR A 210 11.07 4.41 18.75
N SER A 211 10.39 5.50 19.10
CA SER A 211 10.10 6.72 18.37
C SER A 211 11.33 7.44 17.80
N TRP A 212 11.19 7.91 16.56
CA TRP A 212 12.15 8.76 15.86
C TRP A 212 12.00 10.22 16.29
N ARG A 213 13.12 10.84 16.69
CA ARG A 213 13.32 12.27 16.54
C ARG A 213 14.65 12.50 15.82
N HIS A 214 14.56 13.34 14.79
CA HIS A 214 15.63 13.96 13.98
C HIS A 214 15.99 13.18 12.72
N LEU A 215 15.59 13.74 11.58
CA LEU A 215 16.50 14.45 10.69
C LEU A 215 15.68 15.32 9.72
N MET A 216 15.74 16.64 9.96
CA MET A 216 15.83 17.62 8.87
C MET A 216 17.22 17.53 8.25
#